data_AF-A0A7S5GAK3-F1
#
_entry.id   AF-A0A7S5GAK3-F1
#
_cell.length_a   1.000
_cell.length_b   1.000
_cell.length_c   1.000
_cell.angle_alpha   90.00
_cell.angle_beta   90.00
_cell.angle_gamma   90.00
#
_symmetry.space_group_name_H-M   'P 1'
#
loop_
_entity.id
_entity.type
_entity.pdbx_description
1 polymer ?
#
loop_
_entity_poly.entity_id
_entity_poly.type
_entity_poly.pdbx_seq_one_letter_code
_entity_poly.pdbx_strand_id
1 'polypeptide(L)' 'YVMVAMVDEVQVEYYDSNTQRIIPKQDWADQDYREDPDYLERETERRKGDQQVFKGNIGTLKK' A
#
# COMPACT_ATOMS: atom_id res chain seq x y z
N TYR A 1 6.69 -6.12 -6.05
CA TYR A 1 6.21 -6.02 -4.66
C TYR A 1 4.74 -5.68 -4.75
N VAL A 2 3.91 -6.38 -3.99
CA VAL A 2 2.46 -6.15 -3.93
C VAL A 2 2.07 -6.17 -2.47
N MET A 3 1.18 -5.26 -2.09
CA MET A 3 0.58 -5.22 -0.76
C MET A 3 -0.93 -5.10 -0.92
N VAL A 4 -1.66 -5.87 -0.13
CA VAL A 4 -3.12 -5.88 -0.07
C VAL A 4 -3.52 -5.74 1.39
N ALA A 5 -4.46 -4.83 1.69
CA ALA A 5 -5.09 -4.76 3.00
C ALA A 5 -6.48 -5.41 2.95
N MET A 6 -6.79 -6.19 3.98
CA MET A 6 -8.05 -6.92 4.12
C MET A 6 -8.75 -6.52 5.42
N VAL A 7 -10.06 -6.34 5.37
CA VAL A 7 -10.93 -6.19 6.55
C VAL A 7 -12.09 -7.18 6.38
N ASP A 8 -12.28 -8.07 7.36
CA ASP A 8 -13.32 -9.11 7.32
C ASP A 8 -13.34 -9.89 5.99
N GLU A 9 -12.16 -10.36 5.55
CA GLU A 9 -11.96 -11.12 4.29
C GLU A 9 -12.26 -10.34 3.00
N VAL A 10 -12.58 -9.04 3.11
CA VAL A 10 -12.79 -8.14 1.96
C VAL A 10 -11.52 -7.33 1.69
N GLN A 11 -11.14 -7.23 0.43
CA GLN A 11 -10.03 -6.38 0.01
C GLN A 11 -10.42 -4.90 0.07
N VAL A 12 -9.65 -4.11 0.82
CA VAL A 12 -9.92 -2.68 1.05
C VAL A 12 -8.90 -1.76 0.40
N GLU A 13 -7.63 -2.16 0.36
CA GLU A 13 -6.55 -1.42 -0.31
C GLU A 13 -5.76 -2.32 -1.25
N TYR A 14 -5.18 -1.70 -2.27
CA TYR A 14 -4.23 -2.33 -3.17
C TYR A 14 -3.05 -1.40 -3.45
N TYR A 15 -1.84 -1.94 -3.40
CA TYR A 15 -0.61 -1.28 -3.86
C TYR A 15 0.25 -2.26 -4.66
N ASP A 16 0.81 -1.80 -5.77
CA ASP A 16 1.84 -2.54 -6.50
C ASP A 16 3.01 -1.66 -6.93
N SER A 17 4.15 -2.30 -7.17
CA SER A 17 5.39 -1.63 -7.50
C SER A 17 5.41 -0.92 -8.87
N ASN A 18 4.44 -1.17 -9.75
CA ASN A 18 4.33 -0.50 -11.06
C ASN A 18 3.54 0.80 -10.94
N THR A 19 2.38 0.76 -10.27
CA THR A 19 1.55 1.97 -10.05
C THR A 19 2.07 2.86 -8.94
N GLN A 20 2.70 2.26 -7.92
CA GLN A 20 3.28 2.95 -6.76
C GLN A 20 2.34 3.92 -6.05
N ARG A 21 1.06 3.55 -5.98
CA ARG A 21 0.00 4.31 -5.30
C ARG A 21 -0.96 3.35 -4.62
N ILE A 22 -1.48 3.75 -3.47
CA ILE A 22 -2.59 3.02 -2.83
C ILE A 22 -3.89 3.31 -3.58
N ILE A 23 -4.60 2.24 -3.93
CA ILE A 23 -5.90 2.28 -4.60
C ILE A 23 -6.93 1.67 -3.63
N PRO A 24 -7.86 2.49 -3.10
CA PRO A 24 -9.02 2.00 -2.36
C PRO A 24 -9.87 1.06 -3.23
N LYS A 25 -10.43 0.01 -2.63
CA LYS A 25 -11.25 -1.00 -3.31
C LYS A 25 -12.69 -1.06 -2.81
N GLN A 26 -13.01 -0.37 -1.72
CA GLN A 26 -14.34 -0.27 -1.15
C GLN A 26 -14.75 1.20 -1.00
N ASP A 27 -16.01 1.50 -1.26
CA ASP A 27 -16.54 2.88 -1.24
C ASP A 27 -16.43 3.52 0.15
N TRP A 28 -16.65 2.72 1.21
CA TRP A 28 -16.53 3.20 2.59
C TRP A 28 -15.09 3.56 2.96
N ALA A 29 -14.09 2.85 2.43
CA ALA A 29 -12.69 3.18 2.63
C ALA A 29 -12.32 4.45 1.87
N ASP A 30 -12.78 4.59 0.62
CA ASP A 30 -12.59 5.83 -0.15
C ASP A 30 -13.22 7.04 0.56
N GLN A 31 -14.41 6.87 1.17
CA GLN A 31 -15.05 7.91 1.95
C GLN A 31 -14.23 8.30 3.19
N ASP A 32 -13.76 7.33 3.98
CA ASP A 32 -12.93 7.58 5.17
C ASP A 32 -11.66 8.39 4.82
N TYR A 33 -11.00 8.05 3.71
CA TYR A 33 -9.81 8.78 3.24
C TYR A 33 -10.10 10.20 2.74
N ARG A 34 -11.35 10.54 2.39
CA ARG A 34 -11.70 11.93 2.08
C ARG A 34 -11.76 12.80 3.33
N GLU A 35 -11.93 12.20 4.51
CA GLU A 35 -11.93 12.90 5.78
C GLU A 35 -10.49 13.22 6.26
N ASP A 36 -9.50 12.42 5.85
CA ASP A 36 -8.06 12.71 6.00
C ASP A 36 -7.38 12.78 4.60
N PRO A 37 -7.40 13.95 3.93
CA PRO A 37 -6.94 14.09 2.54
C PRO A 37 -5.45 13.76 2.34
N ASP A 38 -4.65 13.81 3.40
CA ASP A 38 -3.22 13.52 3.35
C ASP A 38 -2.91 12.04 3.65
N TYR A 39 -3.89 11.25 4.09
CA TYR A 39 -3.71 9.86 4.50
C TYR A 39 -3.09 9.01 3.38
N LEU A 40 -3.69 9.06 2.19
CA LEU A 40 -3.29 8.23 1.05
C LEU A 40 -1.89 8.58 0.54
N GLU A 41 -1.51 9.85 0.59
CA GLU A 41 -0.17 10.29 0.22
C GLU A 41 0.85 9.77 1.23
N ARG A 42 0.61 10.01 2.52
CA ARG A 42 1.48 9.55 3.62
C ARG A 42 1.70 8.04 3.56
N GLU A 43 0.63 7.26 3.41
CA GLU A 43 0.74 5.81 3.34
C GLU A 43 1.36 5.33 2.02
N THR A 44 1.10 5.99 0.89
CA THR A 44 1.76 5.67 -0.37
C THR A 44 3.29 5.80 -0.25
N GLU A 45 3.79 6.87 0.37
CA GLU A 45 5.22 7.05 0.61
C GLU A 45 5.79 6.00 1.57
N ARG A 46 5.03 5.62 2.61
CA ARG A 46 5.40 4.51 3.49
C ARG A 46 5.56 3.19 2.71
N ARG A 47 4.59 2.84 1.86
CA ARG A 47 4.65 1.62 1.02
C ARG A 47 5.82 1.63 0.04
N LYS A 48 6.19 2.79 -0.52
CA LYS A 48 7.40 2.94 -1.35
C LYS A 48 8.66 2.65 -0.53
N GLY A 49 8.73 3.12 0.71
CA GLY A 49 9.80 2.80 1.66
C GLY A 49 9.90 1.29 1.92
N ASP A 50 8.78 0.65 2.26
CA ASP A 50 8.71 -0.80 2.50
C ASP A 50 9.16 -1.60 1.27
N GLN A 51 8.74 -1.20 0.07
CA GLN A 51 9.18 -1.81 -1.18
C GLN A 51 10.71 -1.80 -1.33
N GLN A 52 11.39 -0.70 -1.00
CA GLN A 52 12.86 -0.63 -1.08
C GLN A 52 13.52 -1.52 -0.02
N VAL A 53 12.97 -1.57 1.19
CA VAL A 53 13.46 -2.46 2.27
C VAL A 53 13.35 -3.92 1.83
N PHE A 54 12.21 -4.35 1.30
CA PHE A 54 12.04 -5.72 0.80
C PHE A 54 12.97 -6.05 -0.37
N LYS A 55 13.19 -5.10 -1.29
CA LYS A 55 14.16 -5.27 -2.38
C LYS A 55 15.58 -5.50 -1.84
N GLY A 56 16.00 -4.70 -0.84
CA GLY A 56 17.29 -4.86 -0.16
C GLY A 56 17.41 -6.21 0.55
N ASN A 57 16.39 -6.59 1.31
CA ASN A 57 16.35 -7.85 2.05
C ASN A 57 16.44 -9.07 1.13
N ILE A 58 15.68 -9.10 0.03
CA ILE A 58 15.78 -10.18 -0.96
C ILE A 58 17.18 -10.21 -1.60
N GLY A 59 17.76 -9.05 -1.89
CA GLY A 59 19.13 -8.96 -2.40
C GLY A 59 20.16 -9.54 -1.41
N THR A 60 20.00 -9.27 -0.12
CA THR A 60 20.86 -9.83 0.95
C THR A 60 20.65 -11.33 1.13
N LEU A 61 19.40 -11.81 1.13
CA LEU A 61 19.06 -13.23 1.32
C LEU A 61 19.46 -14.12 0.15
N LYS A 62 19.62 -13.55 -1.05
CA LYS A 62 20.08 -14.28 -2.24
C LYS A 62 21.60 -14.44 -2.33
N LYS A 63 22.37 -13.77 -1.47
CA LYS A 63 23.82 -13.96 -1.37
C LYS A 63 24.13 -15.25 -0.64
#